data_AF-A0AA43QSJ5-F1
#
_entry.id   AF-A0AA43QSJ5-F1
#
_cell.length_a   1.000
_cell.length_b   1.000
_cell.length_c   1.000
_cell.angle_alpha   90.00
_cell.angle_beta   90.00
_cell.angle_gamma   90.00
#
_symmetry.space_group_name_H-M   'P 1'
#
loop_
_entity.id
_entity.type
_entity.pdbx_description
1 polymer ?
#
loop_
_entity_poly.entity_id
_entity_poly.type
_entity_poly.pdbx_seq_one_letter_code
_entity_poly.pdbx_strand_id
1 'polypeptide(L)'
;MSDSGILAVIQALKDASVEAEQHSHVSTDVHRRDPEPSIADMRAEMRQMKQQIEQQSQNHSAICNDLASLRSDVHTIRTDMAAFKIDVVNHLKTNDANATARLVNSWTTDTKTPLVPLRDPWYQMLPGFPHNYEAIETMSDNELLLILERYGLETSGTHFEKKKRLARFTGMTRLTLDSMEDL
;
A
#
# COMPACT_ATOMS: atom_id res chain seq x y z
N MET A 1 -73.38 73.71 48.41
CA MET A 1 -72.68 72.76 47.50
C MET A 1 -73.25 71.39 47.81
N SER A 2 -73.92 70.74 46.86
CA SER A 2 -74.60 69.45 47.09
C SER A 2 -73.58 68.30 47.12
N ASP A 3 -73.81 67.32 48.01
CA ASP A 3 -73.00 66.09 48.18
C ASP A 3 -72.70 65.36 46.85
N SER A 4 -73.59 65.53 45.86
CA SER A 4 -73.43 64.98 44.52
C SER A 4 -72.16 65.46 43.80
N GLY A 5 -71.71 66.69 44.04
CA GLY A 5 -70.49 67.21 43.41
C GLY A 5 -69.21 66.59 43.99
N ILE A 6 -69.21 66.30 45.30
CA ILE A 6 -68.05 65.69 45.98
C ILE A 6 -67.90 64.22 45.58
N LEU A 7 -69.03 63.50 45.47
CA LEU A 7 -69.06 62.11 44.98
C LEU A 7 -68.52 61.98 43.55
N ALA A 8 -68.86 62.91 42.66
CA ALA A 8 -68.36 62.91 41.29
C ALA A 8 -66.83 63.10 41.21
N VAL A 9 -66.28 63.98 42.05
CA VAL A 9 -64.82 64.21 42.11
C VAL A 9 -64.09 62.99 42.68
N ILE A 10 -64.64 62.34 43.71
CA ILE A 10 -64.04 61.12 44.29
C ILE A 10 -64.04 59.97 43.27
N GLN A 11 -65.11 59.83 42.49
CA GLN A 11 -65.18 58.81 41.45
C GLN A 11 -64.16 59.09 40.33
N ALA A 12 -64.07 60.33 39.86
CA ALA A 12 -63.09 60.72 38.86
C ALA A 12 -61.63 60.48 39.31
N LEU A 13 -61.33 60.70 40.60
CA LEU A 13 -60.00 60.43 41.15
C LEU A 13 -59.70 58.93 41.28
N LYS A 14 -60.71 58.10 41.59
CA LYS A 14 -60.55 56.64 41.58
C LYS A 14 -60.30 56.12 40.17
N ASP A 15 -61.07 56.60 39.20
CA ASP A 15 -60.93 56.18 37.81
C ASP A 15 -59.55 56.60 37.25
N ALA A 16 -59.10 57.83 37.54
CA ALA A 16 -57.77 58.30 37.18
C ALA A 16 -56.63 57.51 37.88
N SER A 17 -56.82 57.06 39.12
CA SER A 17 -55.85 56.23 39.84
C SER A 17 -55.75 54.83 39.26
N VAL A 18 -56.89 54.24 38.86
CA VAL A 18 -56.93 52.92 38.20
C VAL A 18 -56.29 52.98 36.82
N GLU A 19 -56.53 54.07 36.07
CA GLU A 19 -55.83 54.30 34.80
C GLU A 19 -54.32 54.48 35.01
N ALA A 20 -53.88 55.24 36.02
CA ALA A 20 -52.46 55.39 36.33
C ALA A 20 -51.77 54.06 36.68
N GLU A 21 -52.45 53.16 37.40
CA GLU A 21 -51.94 51.82 37.72
C GLU A 21 -51.91 50.89 36.49
N GLN A 22 -52.91 50.97 35.61
CA GLN A 22 -52.90 50.23 34.33
C GLN A 22 -51.77 50.70 33.40
N HIS A 23 -51.48 52.00 33.35
CA HIS A 23 -50.37 52.54 32.57
C HIS A 23 -48.99 52.21 33.17
N SER A 24 -48.90 52.01 34.50
CA SER A 24 -47.67 51.56 35.17
C SER A 24 -47.28 50.13 34.77
N HIS A 25 -48.26 49.23 34.63
CA HIS A 25 -48.00 47.82 34.29
C HIS A 25 -47.60 47.58 32.82
N VAL A 26 -47.93 48.50 31.90
CA VAL A 26 -47.58 48.36 30.48
C VAL A 26 -46.11 48.72 30.21
N SER A 27 -45.47 49.52 31.08
CA SER A 27 -44.11 50.00 30.84
C SER A 27 -43.00 48.99 31.16
N THR A 28 -43.30 47.87 31.82
CA THR A 28 -42.29 46.89 32.24
C THR A 28 -42.16 45.65 31.34
N ASP A 29 -43.01 45.50 30.32
CA ASP A 29 -43.05 44.27 29.50
C ASP A 29 -42.27 44.37 28.17
N VAL A 30 -41.49 45.44 27.99
CA VAL A 30 -40.65 45.65 26.79
C VAL A 30 -39.28 44.96 26.87
N HIS A 31 -38.89 44.40 28.03
CA HIS A 31 -37.52 43.92 28.29
C HIS A 31 -37.36 42.40 28.53
N ARG A 32 -38.34 41.57 28.11
CA ARG A 32 -38.21 40.10 28.14
C ARG A 32 -38.19 39.42 26.77
N ARG A 33 -37.96 40.16 25.68
CA ARG A 33 -37.55 39.58 24.41
C ARG A 33 -36.04 39.57 24.34
N ASP A 34 -35.45 38.41 24.08
CA ASP A 34 -34.07 38.35 23.61
C ASP A 34 -33.89 39.38 22.48
N PRO A 35 -32.83 40.21 22.50
CA PRO A 35 -32.63 41.20 21.43
C PRO A 35 -32.52 40.45 20.11
N GLU A 36 -33.38 40.78 19.14
CA GLU A 36 -33.22 40.24 17.79
C GLU A 36 -31.84 40.62 17.25
N PRO A 37 -31.12 39.69 16.61
CA PRO A 37 -29.78 39.96 16.10
C PRO A 37 -29.82 41.15 15.15
N SER A 38 -28.90 42.08 15.35
CA SER A 38 -28.84 43.27 14.52
C SER A 38 -28.36 42.93 13.10
N ILE A 39 -28.59 43.84 12.16
CA ILE A 39 -28.01 43.73 10.81
C ILE A 39 -26.47 43.64 10.85
N ALA A 40 -25.84 44.23 11.86
CA ALA A 40 -24.39 44.13 12.05
C ALA A 40 -23.97 42.70 12.45
N ASP A 41 -24.73 42.05 13.33
CA ASP A 41 -24.46 40.69 13.79
C ASP A 41 -24.62 39.68 12.65
N MET A 42 -25.72 39.76 11.90
CA MET A 42 -25.93 38.92 10.70
C MET A 42 -24.81 39.10 9.66
N ARG A 43 -24.29 40.32 9.47
CA ARG A 43 -23.15 40.56 8.57
C ARG A 43 -21.86 39.91 9.08
N ALA A 44 -21.63 39.90 10.39
CA ALA A 44 -20.46 39.25 10.98
C ALA A 44 -20.54 37.73 10.80
N GLU A 45 -21.70 37.12 11.10
CA GLU A 45 -21.96 35.70 10.90
C GLU A 45 -21.80 35.29 9.43
N MET A 46 -22.34 36.07 8.48
CA MET A 46 -22.15 35.80 7.05
C MET A 46 -20.69 35.82 6.62
N ARG A 47 -19.86 36.72 7.18
CA ARG A 47 -18.41 36.74 6.89
C ARG A 47 -17.72 35.50 7.45
N GLN A 48 -18.07 35.09 8.68
CA GLN A 48 -17.51 33.89 9.29
C GLN A 48 -17.92 32.64 8.51
N MET A 49 -19.18 32.52 8.10
CA MET A 49 -19.67 31.41 7.28
C MET A 49 -18.92 31.35 5.94
N LYS A 50 -18.69 32.50 5.29
CA LYS A 50 -17.91 32.56 4.05
C LYS A 50 -16.49 32.01 4.24
N GLN A 51 -15.81 32.42 5.32
CA GLN A 51 -14.46 31.92 5.64
C GLN A 51 -14.47 30.41 5.91
N GLN A 52 -15.47 29.90 6.63
CA GLN A 52 -15.61 28.46 6.88
C GLN A 52 -15.85 27.67 5.59
N ILE A 53 -16.67 28.18 4.67
CA ILE A 53 -16.92 27.55 3.36
C ILE A 53 -15.65 27.54 2.53
N GLU A 54 -14.88 28.64 2.50
CA GLU A 54 -13.60 28.71 1.79
C GLU A 54 -12.60 27.68 2.35
N GLN A 55 -12.49 27.56 3.67
CA GLN A 55 -11.64 26.56 4.30
C GLN A 55 -12.10 25.13 4.01
N GLN A 56 -13.40 24.86 4.07
CA GLN A 56 -13.96 23.56 3.71
C GLN A 56 -13.69 23.19 2.25
N SER A 57 -13.78 24.15 1.34
CA SER A 57 -13.47 23.96 -0.08
C SER A 57 -12.00 23.57 -0.28
N GLN A 58 -11.08 24.25 0.41
CA GLN A 58 -9.65 23.90 0.37
C GLN A 58 -9.39 22.50 0.93
N ASN A 59 -9.97 22.18 2.08
CA ASN A 59 -9.83 20.85 2.69
C ASN A 59 -10.39 19.76 1.77
N HIS A 60 -11.54 19.99 1.14
CA HIS A 60 -12.14 19.06 0.19
C HIS A 60 -11.24 18.85 -1.02
N SER A 61 -10.67 19.91 -1.58
CA SER A 61 -9.71 19.80 -2.68
C SER A 61 -8.46 19.01 -2.29
N ALA A 62 -7.93 19.19 -1.08
CA ALA A 62 -6.79 18.42 -0.58
C ALA A 62 -7.13 16.92 -0.48
N ILE A 63 -8.29 16.59 0.11
CA ILE A 63 -8.77 15.20 0.21
C ILE A 63 -8.94 14.56 -1.18
N CYS A 64 -9.46 15.30 -2.17
CA CYS A 64 -9.58 14.79 -3.54
C CYS A 64 -8.21 14.45 -4.15
N ASN A 65 -7.19 15.28 -3.90
CA ASN A 65 -5.84 15.03 -4.38
C ASN A 65 -5.21 13.81 -3.69
N ASP A 66 -5.36 13.70 -2.36
CA ASP A 66 -4.85 12.55 -1.59
C ASP A 66 -5.52 11.24 -2.06
N LEU A 67 -6.83 11.27 -2.31
CA LEU A 67 -7.57 10.12 -2.83
C LEU A 67 -7.10 9.72 -4.24
N ALA A 68 -6.78 10.70 -5.10
CA ALA A 68 -6.23 10.43 -6.42
C ALA A 68 -4.84 9.77 -6.33
N SER A 69 -3.97 10.25 -5.44
CA SER A 69 -2.66 9.64 -5.17
C SER A 69 -2.82 8.21 -4.66
N LEU A 70 -3.68 7.99 -3.66
CA LEU A 70 -3.92 6.67 -3.08
C LEU A 70 -4.43 5.66 -4.13
N ARG A 71 -5.28 6.10 -5.07
CA ARG A 71 -5.73 5.25 -6.17
C ARG A 71 -4.57 4.82 -7.08
N SER A 72 -3.64 5.72 -7.35
CA SER A 72 -2.42 5.42 -8.12
C SER A 72 -1.52 4.43 -7.39
N ASP A 73 -1.31 4.63 -6.10
CA ASP A 73 -0.49 3.75 -5.27
C ASP A 73 -1.08 2.33 -5.21
N VAL A 74 -2.40 2.22 -4.99
CA VAL A 74 -3.10 0.94 -5.01
C VAL A 74 -3.00 0.24 -6.37
N HIS A 75 -3.03 0.98 -7.48
CA HIS A 75 -2.84 0.41 -8.81
C HIS A 75 -1.42 -0.15 -8.99
N THR A 76 -0.41 0.59 -8.55
CA THR A 76 1.00 0.17 -8.59
C THR A 76 1.21 -1.10 -7.75
N ILE A 77 0.72 -1.12 -6.51
CA ILE A 77 0.80 -2.28 -5.63
C ILE A 77 0.16 -3.53 -6.26
N ARG A 78 -0.96 -3.39 -6.96
CA ARG A 78 -1.60 -4.53 -7.66
C ARG A 78 -0.72 -5.09 -8.76
N THR A 79 -0.07 -4.22 -9.54
CA THR A 79 0.85 -4.63 -10.61
C THR A 79 2.08 -5.34 -10.04
N ASP A 80 2.69 -4.75 -9.01
CA ASP A 80 3.85 -5.33 -8.34
C ASP A 80 3.53 -6.69 -7.71
N MET A 81 2.36 -6.81 -7.08
CA MET A 81 1.90 -8.08 -6.51
C MET A 81 1.67 -9.16 -7.57
N ALA A 82 1.20 -8.78 -8.76
CA ALA A 82 1.03 -9.72 -9.88
C ALA A 82 2.39 -10.22 -10.40
N ALA A 83 3.37 -9.33 -10.54
CA ALA A 83 4.73 -9.68 -10.92
C ALA A 83 5.39 -10.59 -9.86
N PHE A 84 5.31 -10.20 -8.58
CA PHE A 84 5.84 -10.98 -7.47
C PHE A 84 5.26 -12.41 -7.42
N LYS A 85 3.95 -12.55 -7.67
CA LYS A 85 3.32 -13.88 -7.75
C LYS A 85 3.93 -14.74 -8.85
N ILE A 86 4.22 -14.17 -10.02
CA ILE A 86 4.85 -14.89 -11.13
C ILE A 86 6.26 -15.32 -10.72
N ASP A 87 7.04 -14.44 -10.11
CA ASP A 87 8.41 -14.72 -9.67
C ASP A 87 8.45 -15.86 -8.64
N VAL A 88 7.58 -15.81 -7.63
CA VAL A 88 7.48 -16.86 -6.61
C VAL A 88 7.10 -18.21 -7.25
N VAL A 89 6.12 -18.22 -8.15
CA VAL A 89 5.72 -19.45 -8.85
C VAL A 89 6.87 -20.02 -9.69
N ASN A 90 7.58 -19.18 -10.43
CA ASN A 90 8.72 -19.62 -11.25
C ASN A 90 9.87 -20.14 -10.39
N HIS A 91 10.17 -19.49 -9.27
CA HIS A 91 11.20 -19.94 -8.35
C HIS A 91 10.85 -21.31 -7.73
N LEU A 92 9.60 -21.51 -7.31
CA LEU A 92 9.14 -22.80 -6.77
C LEU A 92 9.21 -23.91 -7.82
N LYS A 93 8.72 -23.66 -9.04
CA LYS A 93 8.79 -24.63 -10.14
C LYS A 93 10.23 -24.97 -10.53
N THR A 94 11.11 -23.96 -10.55
CA THR A 94 12.54 -24.14 -10.82
C THR A 94 13.19 -25.01 -9.76
N ASN A 95 12.93 -24.74 -8.48
CA ASN A 95 13.48 -25.55 -7.39
C ASN A 95 13.00 -27.00 -7.41
N ASP A 96 11.70 -27.22 -7.65
CA ASP A 96 11.13 -28.57 -7.74
C ASP A 96 11.71 -29.37 -8.92
N ALA A 97 11.73 -28.75 -10.11
CA ALA A 97 12.32 -29.35 -11.30
C ALA A 97 13.82 -29.64 -11.12
N ASN A 98 14.57 -28.71 -10.53
CA ASN A 98 16.00 -28.87 -10.30
C ASN A 98 16.32 -29.90 -9.22
N ALA A 99 15.50 -30.00 -8.17
CA ALA A 99 15.65 -31.03 -7.16
C ALA A 99 15.47 -32.42 -7.77
N THR A 100 14.45 -32.58 -8.61
CA THR A 100 14.20 -33.85 -9.31
C THR A 100 15.31 -34.16 -10.32
N ALA A 101 15.73 -33.19 -11.12
CA ALA A 101 16.82 -33.37 -12.08
C ALA A 101 18.14 -33.76 -11.39
N ARG A 102 18.50 -33.10 -10.28
CA ARG A 102 19.68 -33.47 -9.47
C ARG A 102 19.56 -34.88 -8.89
N LEU A 103 18.38 -35.26 -8.40
CA LEU A 103 18.15 -36.60 -7.88
C LEU A 103 18.40 -37.66 -8.97
N VAL A 104 17.83 -37.47 -10.16
CA VAL A 104 18.03 -38.37 -11.30
C VAL A 104 19.50 -38.41 -11.73
N ASN A 105 20.13 -37.25 -11.86
CA ASN A 105 21.54 -37.14 -12.22
C ASN A 105 22.47 -37.78 -11.17
N SER A 106 22.07 -37.82 -9.90
CA SER A 106 22.85 -38.45 -8.83
C SER A 106 22.91 -39.97 -8.91
N TRP A 107 21.93 -40.58 -9.56
CA TRP A 107 21.90 -42.03 -9.80
C TRP A 107 22.69 -42.43 -11.06
N THR A 108 23.20 -41.44 -11.81
CA THR A 108 24.01 -41.69 -12.98
C THR A 108 25.41 -42.12 -12.57
N THR A 109 25.78 -43.35 -12.97
CA THR A 109 27.08 -43.95 -12.66
C THR A 109 28.07 -43.92 -13.82
N ASP A 110 27.59 -43.80 -15.06
CA ASP A 110 28.39 -43.71 -16.29
C ASP A 110 28.48 -42.25 -16.76
N THR A 111 29.68 -41.77 -17.06
CA THR A 111 29.95 -40.39 -17.51
C THR A 111 29.28 -40.05 -18.84
N LYS A 112 28.88 -41.05 -19.63
CA LYS A 112 28.24 -40.87 -20.94
C LYS A 112 26.72 -40.81 -20.89
N THR A 113 26.12 -41.22 -19.77
CA THR A 113 24.67 -41.21 -19.59
C THR A 113 24.13 -39.79 -19.68
N PRO A 114 23.04 -39.54 -20.43
CA PRO A 114 22.47 -38.21 -20.55
C PRO A 114 22.02 -37.63 -19.21
N LEU A 115 22.43 -36.40 -18.93
CA LEU A 115 21.96 -35.63 -17.79
C LEU A 115 20.60 -34.99 -18.09
N VAL A 116 19.76 -34.92 -17.06
CA VAL A 116 18.56 -34.09 -17.07
C VAL A 116 18.98 -32.63 -16.87
N PRO A 117 18.65 -31.72 -17.81
CA PRO A 117 19.00 -30.31 -17.68
C PRO A 117 18.32 -29.64 -16.50
N LEU A 118 19.08 -28.79 -15.80
CA LEU A 118 18.51 -27.88 -14.81
C LEU A 118 17.84 -26.68 -15.50
N ARG A 119 16.87 -26.10 -14.79
CA ARG A 119 16.17 -24.87 -15.12
C ARG A 119 16.90 -23.67 -14.52
N ASP A 120 16.93 -22.59 -15.29
CA ASP A 120 17.41 -21.30 -14.79
C ASP A 120 16.36 -20.61 -13.88
N PRO A 121 16.69 -19.48 -13.24
CA PRO A 121 15.75 -18.77 -12.35
C PRO A 121 14.43 -18.34 -13.01
N TRP A 122 14.37 -18.28 -14.34
CA TRP A 122 13.19 -17.91 -15.13
C TRP A 122 12.43 -19.14 -15.66
N TYR A 123 12.68 -20.31 -15.06
CA TYR A 123 12.09 -21.60 -15.42
C TYR A 123 12.35 -22.02 -16.87
N GLN A 124 13.44 -21.54 -17.48
CA GLN A 124 13.85 -21.90 -18.84
C GLN A 124 14.91 -22.99 -18.84
N MET A 125 15.01 -23.73 -19.95
CA MET A 125 16.18 -24.57 -20.20
C MET A 125 17.38 -23.67 -20.45
N LEU A 126 18.54 -24.01 -19.87
CA LEU A 126 19.79 -23.31 -20.15
C LEU A 126 20.37 -23.78 -21.49
N PRO A 127 20.55 -22.88 -22.48
CA PRO A 127 21.29 -23.20 -23.69
C PRO A 127 22.73 -23.64 -23.36
N GLY A 128 23.20 -24.70 -24.01
CA GLY A 128 24.55 -25.22 -23.77
C GLY A 128 24.72 -26.02 -22.47
N PHE A 129 23.62 -26.40 -21.80
CA PHE A 129 23.72 -27.32 -20.67
C PHE A 129 24.43 -28.63 -21.10
N PRO A 130 25.42 -29.12 -20.31
CA PRO A 130 26.19 -30.31 -20.67
C PRO A 130 25.28 -31.53 -20.81
N HIS A 131 25.42 -32.26 -21.91
CA HIS A 131 24.59 -33.42 -22.21
C HIS A 131 24.87 -34.61 -21.28
N ASN A 132 26.09 -34.73 -20.76
CA ASN A 132 26.53 -35.79 -19.85
C ASN A 132 27.73 -35.30 -19.03
N TYR A 133 28.28 -36.13 -18.13
CA TYR A 133 29.42 -35.71 -17.30
C TYR A 133 30.73 -35.60 -18.10
N GLU A 134 30.93 -36.43 -19.13
CA GLU A 134 32.07 -36.31 -20.07
C GLU A 134 32.07 -34.95 -20.80
N ALA A 135 30.88 -34.41 -21.12
CA ALA A 135 30.76 -33.08 -21.68
C ALA A 135 31.29 -32.02 -20.70
N ILE A 136 31.02 -32.15 -19.39
CA ILE A 136 31.55 -31.22 -18.37
C ILE A 136 33.09 -31.22 -18.35
N GLU A 137 33.71 -32.39 -18.55
CA GLU A 137 35.17 -32.52 -18.59
C GLU A 137 35.81 -31.82 -19.78
N THR A 138 35.09 -31.74 -20.90
CA THR A 138 35.62 -31.16 -22.15
C THR A 138 35.21 -29.71 -22.36
N MET A 139 34.34 -29.15 -21.52
CA MET A 139 33.92 -27.75 -21.57
C MET A 139 35.09 -26.77 -21.46
N SER A 140 35.06 -25.74 -22.29
CA SER A 140 35.96 -24.59 -22.20
C SER A 140 35.68 -23.75 -20.94
N ASP A 141 36.67 -22.97 -20.52
CA ASP A 141 36.53 -22.10 -19.34
C ASP A 141 35.42 -21.04 -19.54
N ASN A 142 35.23 -20.57 -20.77
CA ASN A 142 34.16 -19.64 -21.12
C ASN A 142 32.77 -20.28 -21.00
N GLU A 143 32.59 -21.52 -21.47
CA GLU A 143 31.31 -22.23 -21.34
C GLU A 143 30.97 -22.48 -19.86
N LEU A 144 31.96 -22.87 -19.05
CA LEU A 144 31.77 -23.04 -17.61
C LEU A 144 31.37 -21.72 -16.94
N LEU A 145 32.03 -20.61 -17.26
CA LEU A 145 31.70 -19.30 -16.70
C LEU A 145 30.25 -18.90 -16.99
N LEU A 146 29.81 -19.04 -18.25
CA LEU A 146 28.44 -18.72 -18.66
C LEU A 146 27.41 -19.55 -17.89
N ILE A 147 27.66 -20.85 -17.74
CA ILE A 147 26.73 -21.74 -17.03
C ILE A 147 26.72 -21.45 -15.53
N LEU A 148 27.89 -21.28 -14.91
CA LEU A 148 28.00 -20.98 -13.48
C LEU A 148 27.32 -19.64 -13.15
N GLU A 149 27.56 -18.61 -13.94
CA GLU A 149 26.91 -17.30 -13.78
C GLU A 149 25.39 -17.41 -13.89
N ARG A 150 24.88 -18.17 -14.88
CA ARG A 150 23.44 -18.35 -15.05
C ARG A 150 22.76 -19.05 -13.87
N TYR A 151 23.47 -19.95 -13.21
CA TYR A 151 22.99 -20.61 -12.00
C TYR A 151 23.31 -19.84 -10.70
N GLY A 152 23.92 -18.66 -10.79
CA GLY A 152 24.33 -17.87 -9.63
C GLY A 152 25.41 -18.55 -8.78
N LEU A 153 26.24 -19.38 -9.42
CA LEU A 153 27.36 -20.07 -8.79
C LEU A 153 28.63 -19.23 -8.87
N GLU A 154 29.53 -19.44 -7.92
CA GLU A 154 30.83 -18.79 -7.92
C GLU A 154 31.62 -19.14 -9.20
N THR A 155 32.11 -18.10 -9.88
CA THR A 155 32.84 -18.19 -11.15
C THR A 155 34.36 -18.09 -10.99
N SER A 156 34.84 -17.83 -9.79
CA SER A 156 36.27 -17.78 -9.45
C SER A 156 36.87 -19.19 -9.36
N GLY A 157 38.21 -19.24 -9.36
CA GLY A 157 39.00 -20.46 -9.21
C GLY A 157 39.55 -21.01 -10.52
N THR A 158 40.24 -22.14 -10.41
CA THR A 158 40.81 -22.90 -11.53
C THR A 158 39.71 -23.54 -12.38
N HIS A 159 40.05 -23.91 -13.63
CA HIS A 159 39.14 -24.63 -14.54
C HIS A 159 38.59 -25.91 -13.89
N PHE A 160 39.44 -26.66 -13.18
CA PHE A 160 39.07 -27.86 -12.44
C PHE A 160 38.04 -27.57 -11.33
N GLU A 161 38.26 -26.53 -10.52
CA GLU A 161 37.31 -26.15 -9.46
C GLU A 161 35.95 -25.75 -10.02
N LYS A 162 35.92 -25.04 -11.15
CA LYS A 162 34.68 -24.68 -11.85
C LYS A 162 33.92 -25.92 -12.36
N LYS A 163 34.62 -26.87 -12.98
CA LYS A 163 34.04 -28.16 -13.41
C LYS A 163 33.46 -28.92 -12.22
N LYS A 164 34.26 -29.08 -11.16
CA LYS A 164 33.85 -29.78 -9.93
C LYS A 164 32.63 -29.12 -9.29
N ARG A 165 32.57 -27.78 -9.30
CA ARG A 165 31.42 -27.00 -8.81
C ARG A 165 30.17 -27.27 -9.66
N LEU A 166 30.28 -27.19 -10.98
CA LEU A 166 29.16 -27.49 -11.89
C LEU A 166 28.68 -28.93 -11.72
N ALA A 167 29.58 -29.90 -11.75
CA ALA A 167 29.27 -31.33 -11.62
C ALA A 167 28.51 -31.63 -10.32
N ARG A 168 29.01 -31.13 -9.18
CA ARG A 168 28.31 -31.23 -7.89
C ARG A 168 26.93 -30.59 -7.93
N PHE A 169 26.83 -29.40 -8.51
CA PHE A 169 25.55 -28.69 -8.62
C PHE A 169 24.53 -29.42 -9.50
N THR A 170 24.99 -30.13 -10.54
CA THR A 170 24.12 -30.95 -11.40
C THR A 170 23.66 -32.25 -10.78
N GLY A 171 24.22 -32.65 -9.62
CA GLY A 171 23.84 -33.85 -8.88
C GLY A 171 24.90 -34.93 -8.84
N MET A 172 26.12 -34.70 -9.34
CA MET A 172 27.19 -35.70 -9.33
C MET A 172 27.60 -36.06 -7.91
N THR A 173 27.65 -37.36 -7.62
CA THR A 173 28.02 -37.85 -6.28
C THR A 173 29.54 -37.96 -6.12
N ARG A 174 30.01 -38.03 -4.87
CA ARG A 174 31.45 -38.08 -4.57
C ARG A 174 32.15 -39.30 -5.18
N LEU A 175 31.48 -40.44 -5.23
CA LEU A 175 32.04 -41.68 -5.79
C LEU A 175 32.40 -41.53 -7.28
N THR A 176 31.65 -40.72 -8.03
CA THR A 176 31.92 -40.44 -9.45
C THR A 176 32.80 -39.21 -9.67
N LEU A 177 32.97 -38.35 -8.67
CA LEU A 177 33.92 -37.23 -8.71
C LEU A 177 35.37 -37.69 -8.54
N ASP A 178 35.61 -38.69 -7.70
CA ASP A 178 36.96 -39.21 -7.47
C ASP A 178 37.52 -39.84 -8.77
N SER A 179 36.68 -40.44 -9.62
CA SER A 179 37.08 -40.91 -10.95
C SER A 179 37.40 -39.81 -11.97
N MET A 180 36.99 -38.55 -11.72
CA MET A 180 37.39 -37.41 -12.55
C MET A 180 38.78 -36.88 -12.18
N GLU A 181 39.31 -37.24 -11.01
CA GLU A 181 40.65 -36.81 -10.56
C GLU A 181 41.77 -37.68 -11.14
N ASP A 182 41.44 -38.87 -11.64
CA ASP A 182 42.39 -39.90 -12.09
C ASP A 182 42.59 -40.01 -13.62
N LEU A 183 42.03 -39.08 -14.42
CA LEU A 183 42.11 -39.02 -15.89
C LEU A 183 42.88 -37.77 -16.37
#